data_AF-A0A7J9JGN0-F1
#
_entry.id   AF-A0A7J9JGN0-F1
#
_cell.length_a   1.000
_cell.length_b   1.000
_cell.length_c   1.000
_cell.angle_alpha   90.00
_cell.angle_beta   90.00
_cell.angle_gamma   90.00
#
_symmetry.space_group_name_H-M   'P 1'
#
loop_
_entity.id
_entity.type
_entity.pdbx_description
1 polymer ?
#
loop_
_entity_poly.entity_id
_entity_poly.type
_entity_poly.pdbx_seq_one_letter_code
_entity_poly.pdbx_strand_id
1 'polypeptide(L)'
;IDVIDGLTKVWTILGNFHTNEVFENYVSIDRPQSSNEKGLKSYDEITFMTRPQQEGGNGGPQKEFKVLIKRKIRLFGQNILGEIM
;
A
#
# COMPACT_ATOMS: atom_id res chain seq x y z
N ILE A 1 5.03 -2.95 -8.76
CA ILE A 1 4.41 -3.88 -7.80
C ILE A 1 2.92 -3.71 -7.92
N ASP A 2 2.20 -4.77 -8.29
CA ASP A 2 0.75 -4.72 -8.40
C ASP A 2 0.13 -4.98 -7.03
N VAL A 3 -0.78 -4.09 -6.66
CA VAL A 3 -1.45 -4.10 -5.36
C VAL A 3 -2.95 -4.05 -5.55
N ILE A 4 -3.71 -4.55 -4.57
CA ILE A 4 -5.17 -4.59 -4.59
C ILE A 4 -5.69 -3.88 -3.34
N ASP A 5 -6.61 -2.94 -3.51
CA ASP A 5 -7.21 -2.22 -2.38
C ASP A 5 -8.42 -2.97 -1.75
N GLY A 6 -9.08 -2.32 -0.78
CA GLY A 6 -10.30 -2.84 -0.13
C GLY A 6 -11.52 -2.97 -1.06
N LEU A 7 -11.52 -2.27 -2.19
CA LEU A 7 -12.56 -2.29 -3.22
C LEU A 7 -12.22 -3.24 -4.38
N THR A 8 -11.21 -4.11 -4.23
CA THR A 8 -10.70 -5.03 -5.26
C THR A 8 -10.12 -4.34 -6.51
N LYS A 9 -9.87 -3.03 -6.45
CA LYS A 9 -9.23 -2.30 -7.55
C LYS A 9 -7.72 -2.61 -7.54
N VAL A 10 -7.22 -3.02 -8.70
CA VAL A 10 -5.78 -3.25 -8.93
C VAL A 10 -5.12 -1.92 -9.28
N TRP A 11 -3.94 -1.70 -8.72
CA TRP A 11 -3.14 -0.52 -8.97
C TRP A 11 -1.66 -0.86 -8.91
N THR A 12 -0.87 -0.21 -9.75
CA THR A 12 0.57 -0.46 -9.84
C THR A 12 1.33 0.62 -9.10
N ILE A 13 2.23 0.20 -8.22
CA ILE A 13 3.14 1.07 -7.51
C ILE A 13 4.54 0.90 -8.08
N LEU A 14 5.19 2.02 -8.37
CA LEU A 14 6.60 2.03 -8.73
C LEU A 14 7.43 2.11 -7.44
N GLY A 15 8.11 1.00 -7.14
CA GLY A 15 9.06 0.92 -6.03
C GLY A 15 10.47 0.88 -6.59
N ASN A 16 11.33 1.75 -6.10
CA ASN A 16 12.75 1.74 -6.40
C ASN A 16 13.49 1.14 -5.18
N PHE A 17 14.35 0.16 -5.45
CA PHE A 17 15.18 -0.46 -4.44
C PHE A 17 16.52 0.25 -4.40
N HIS A 18 16.93 0.65 -3.20
CA HIS A 18 18.18 1.35 -2.96
C HIS A 18 19.02 0.50 -2.03
N THR A 19 20.30 0.40 -2.35
CA THR A 19 21.32 -0.17 -1.47
C THR A 19 22.19 0.97 -1.01
N ASN A 20 22.25 1.19 0.31
CA ASN A 20 23.10 2.20 0.90
C ASN A 20 23.98 1.56 1.98
N GLU A 21 25.29 1.79 1.91
CA GLU A 21 26.26 1.20 2.84
C GLU A 21 26.08 1.70 4.29
N VAL A 22 25.44 2.86 4.47
CA VAL A 22 25.21 3.50 5.77
C VAL A 22 23.80 3.23 6.31
N PHE A 23 22.79 3.21 5.42
CA PHE A 23 21.37 3.10 5.78
C PHE A 23 20.74 1.73 5.48
N GLU A 24 21.55 0.74 5.13
CA GLU A 24 21.13 -0.57 4.65
C GLU A 24 20.26 -0.49 3.38
N ASN A 25 19.62 -1.59 3.02
CA ASN A 25 18.71 -1.66 1.88
C ASN A 25 17.37 -1.01 2.23
N TYR A 26 16.93 -0.04 1.44
CA TYR A 26 15.62 0.58 1.59
C TYR A 26 14.85 0.62 0.27
N VAL A 27 13.52 0.70 0.38
CA VAL A 27 12.63 0.88 -0.76
C VAL A 27 12.06 2.30 -0.71
N SER A 28 12.17 3.02 -1.80
CA SER A 28 11.38 4.23 -2.02
C SER A 28 10.19 3.88 -2.91
N ILE A 29 9.00 4.25 -2.48
CA ILE A 29 7.80 4.10 -3.28
C ILE A 29 7.45 5.47 -3.84
N ASP A 30 7.43 5.58 -5.17
CA ASP A 30 6.93 6.79 -5.80
C ASP A 30 5.44 6.92 -5.48
N ARG A 31 5.03 8.15 -5.18
CA ARG A 31 3.63 8.44 -4.90
C ARG A 31 2.79 7.99 -6.10
N PRO A 32 1.95 6.95 -5.97
CA PRO A 32 1.27 6.39 -7.12
C PRO A 32 0.24 7.42 -7.63
N GLN A 33 -0.03 7.45 -8.94
CA GLN A 33 -0.99 8.41 -9.53
C GLN A 33 -2.37 8.33 -8.86
N SER A 34 -2.73 7.12 -8.46
CA SER A 34 -3.90 6.78 -7.66
C SER A 34 -3.94 7.38 -6.25
N SER A 35 -2.84 7.95 -5.74
CA SER A 35 -2.86 8.70 -4.49
C SER A 35 -3.82 9.89 -4.54
N ASN A 36 -4.00 10.49 -5.71
CA ASN A 36 -4.99 11.55 -5.93
C ASN A 36 -6.40 10.96 -6.02
N GLU A 37 -6.57 9.82 -6.70
CA GLU A 37 -7.87 9.11 -6.76
C GLU A 37 -8.35 8.65 -5.37
N LYS A 38 -7.42 8.19 -4.53
CA LYS A 38 -7.68 7.77 -3.13
C LYS A 38 -7.65 8.93 -2.14
N GLY A 39 -7.36 10.15 -2.62
CA GLY A 39 -7.31 11.37 -1.80
C GLY A 39 -6.35 11.26 -0.61
N LEU A 40 -5.19 10.60 -0.79
CA LEU A 40 -4.20 10.38 0.28
C LEU A 40 -3.64 11.70 0.81
N LYS A 41 -3.43 11.75 2.12
CA LYS A 41 -2.93 12.90 2.86
C LYS A 41 -1.71 12.52 3.66
N SER A 42 -0.94 13.52 4.07
CA SER A 42 0.13 13.34 5.05
C SER A 42 -0.43 12.66 6.30
N TYR A 43 0.37 11.75 6.87
CA TYR A 43 0.02 10.95 8.06
C TYR A 43 -1.07 9.90 7.88
N ASP A 44 -1.47 9.60 6.64
CA ASP A 44 -2.20 8.35 6.38
C ASP A 44 -1.27 7.15 6.61
N GLU A 45 -1.80 6.12 7.26
CA GLU A 45 -1.12 4.85 7.45
C GLU A 45 -1.42 3.93 6.27
N ILE A 46 -0.36 3.50 5.58
CA ILE A 46 -0.46 2.58 4.44
C ILE A 46 0.19 1.25 4.86
N THR A 47 -0.56 0.17 4.81
CA THR A 47 -0.09 -1.17 5.16
C THR A 47 -0.14 -2.07 3.93
N PHE A 48 1.01 -2.64 3.57
CA PHE A 48 1.14 -3.66 2.54
C PHE A 48 1.10 -5.05 3.18
N MET A 49 0.18 -5.89 2.75
CA MET A 49 0.04 -7.27 3.24
C MET A 49 0.23 -8.23 2.08
N THR A 50 1.10 -9.22 2.25
CA THR A 50 1.23 -10.32 1.29
C THR A 50 -0.05 -11.15 1.28
N ARG A 51 -0.61 -11.43 0.09
CA ARG A 51 -1.61 -12.48 -0.02
C ARG A 51 -0.91 -13.84 -0.04
N PRO A 52 -1.40 -14.85 0.70
CA PRO A 52 -0.89 -16.21 0.54
C PRO A 52 -1.13 -16.64 -0.90
N GLN A 53 -0.07 -17.13 -1.54
CA GLN A 53 -0.12 -17.67 -2.89
C GLN A 53 -1.05 -18.89 -2.86
N GLN A 54 -2.13 -18.89 -3.64
CA GLN A 54 -2.99 -20.06 -3.73
C GLN A 54 -2.17 -21.21 -4.33
N GLU A 55 -1.97 -22.28 -3.54
CA GLU A 55 -1.40 -23.54 -4.02
C GLU A 55 -2.28 -24.07 -5.16
N GLY A 56 -1.80 -23.98 -6.40
CA GLY A 56 -2.49 -24.49 -7.60
C GLY A 56 -2.66 -23.49 -8.75
N GLY A 57 -2.34 -22.20 -8.57
CA GLY A 57 -2.37 -21.22 -9.65
C GLY A 57 -1.09 -21.23 -10.50
N ASN A 58 -1.22 -21.43 -11.82
CA ASN A 58 -0.14 -21.42 -12.80
C ASN A 58 0.87 -20.27 -12.60
N GLY A 59 2.05 -20.58 -12.05
CA GLY A 59 3.38 -20.14 -12.51
C GLY A 59 3.70 -18.67 -12.75
N GLY A 60 2.87 -17.70 -12.34
CA GLY A 60 3.16 -16.28 -12.52
C GLY A 60 4.01 -15.69 -11.39
N PRO A 61 5.05 -14.87 -11.67
CA PRO A 61 5.87 -14.25 -10.64
C PRO A 61 5.21 -12.95 -10.18
N GLN A 62 4.11 -13.00 -9.42
CA GLN A 62 3.61 -11.79 -8.77
C GLN A 62 3.17 -12.09 -7.34
N LYS A 63 3.97 -11.59 -6.39
CA LYS A 63 3.53 -11.36 -5.03
C LYS A 63 2.43 -10.31 -5.09
N GLU A 64 1.17 -10.74 -5.11
CA GLU A 64 0.04 -9.81 -4.97
C GLU A 64 0.03 -9.28 -3.53
N PHE A 65 0.07 -7.96 -3.38
CA PHE A 65 -0.11 -7.34 -2.08
C PHE A 65 -1.50 -6.75 -1.97
N LYS A 66 -2.16 -6.98 -0.84
CA LYS A 66 -3.31 -6.17 -0.44
C LYS A 66 -2.79 -4.90 0.23
N VAL A 67 -3.35 -3.76 -0.13
CA VAL A 67 -3.08 -2.49 0.55
C VAL A 67 -4.28 -2.12 1.42
N LEU A 68 -4.00 -1.75 2.66
CA LEU A 68 -4.94 -1.10 3.57
C LEU A 68 -4.47 0.32 3.83
N ILE A 69 -5.41 1.25 3.84
CA ILE A 69 -5.12 2.66 4.08
C ILE A 69 -6.01 3.15 5.21
N LYS A 70 -5.39 3.63 6.29
CA LYS A 70 -6.10 4.18 7.44
C LYS A 70 -5.76 5.64 7.60
N ARG A 71 -6.79 6.45 7.86
CA ARG A 71 -6.65 7.87 8.14
C ARG A 71 -7.05 8.12 9.59
N LYS A 72 -6.23 8.89 10.29
CA LYS A 72 -6.61 9.47 11.57
C LYS A 72 -7.63 10.59 11.32
N ILE A 73 -8.86 10.39 11.78
CA ILE A 73 -9.96 11.36 11.67
C ILE A 73 -10.34 11.80 13.08
N ARG A 74 -10.68 13.08 13.24
CA ARG A 74 -11.22 13.60 14.50
C ARG A 74 -12.73 13.70 14.41
N LEU A 75 -13.45 12.86 15.14
CA LEU A 75 -14.90 12.92 15.27
C LEU A 75 -15.25 13.15 16.75
N PHE A 76 -16.14 14.11 17.01
CA PHE A 76 -16.62 14.41 18.37
C PHE A 76 -15.49 14.64 19.39
N GLY A 77 -14.40 15.28 18.96
CA GLY A 77 -13.24 15.55 19.81
C GLY A 77 -12.28 14.37 20.00
N GLN A 78 -12.65 13.15 19.57
CA GLN A 78 -11.84 11.94 19.68
C GLN A 78 -11.11 11.63 18.38
N ASN A 79 -9.92 11.04 18.49
CA ASN A 79 -9.16 10.56 17.35
C ASN A 79 -9.54 9.10 17.06
N ILE A 80 -9.97 8.83 15.82
CA ILE A 80 -10.28 7.49 15.34
C ILE A 80 -9.44 7.16 14.10
N LEU A 81 -9.14 5.89 13.88
CA LEU A 81 -8.53 5.38 12.65
C LEU A 81 -9.64 4.83 11.75
N GLY A 82 -9.97 5.56 10.69
CA GLY A 82 -10.94 5.12 9.68
C GLY A 82 -10.22 4.54 8.47
N GLU A 83 -10.71 3.42 7.95
CA GLU A 83 -10.28 2.93 6.63
C GLU A 83 -10.81 3.87 5.54
N ILE A 84 -9.94 4.27 4.62
CA ILE A 84 -10.34 5.05 3.44
C ILE A 84 -10.35 4.13 2.22
N MET A 85 -11.48 4.11 1.53
CA MET A 85 -11.75 3.27 0.37
C MET A 85 -11.21 3.88 -0.92
#